data_AF-A0A8T5V0T5-F1
#
_entry.id   AF-A0A8T5V0T5-F1
#
_cell.length_a   1.000
_cell.length_b   1.000
_cell.length_c   1.000
_cell.angle_alpha   90.00
_cell.angle_beta   90.00
_cell.angle_gamma   90.00
#
_symmetry.space_group_name_H-M   'P 1'
#
loop_
_entity.id
_entity.type
_entity.pdbx_description
1 polymer ?
#
loop_
_entity_poly.entity_id
_entity_poly.type
_entity_poly.pdbx_seq_one_letter_code
_entity_poly.pdbx_strand_id
1 'polypeptide(L)'
;MGLTSSEISNRRRDKRRKNRKINSTRTLISLENDRNIELLKDFWYKLNKDEESEIIVDDFKIRHAHRLIKMPMHSWNETMWKNQASLLAITFTDREIIAISSFKNCLEHLKSIYYKLIDLDTKDREYNSTYGSSGVELSSLPRSNRFKEEAPGLWDEFEEITLNLLENGNPLTRNKK
;
A
#
# COMPACT_ATOMS: atom_id res chain seq x y z
N MET A 1 -30.64 51.82 0.58
CA MET A 1 -29.48 51.37 1.39
C MET A 1 -29.44 49.83 1.61
N GLY A 2 -29.92 48.99 0.68
CA GLY A 2 -30.05 47.53 0.91
C GLY A 2 -29.04 46.62 0.19
N LEU A 3 -28.22 47.15 -0.73
CA LEU A 3 -27.37 46.35 -1.61
C LEU A 3 -26.04 45.91 -0.96
N THR A 4 -25.47 46.74 -0.09
CA THR A 4 -24.19 46.43 0.58
C THR A 4 -24.32 45.32 1.63
N SER A 5 -25.49 45.23 2.29
CA SER A 5 -25.76 44.18 3.28
C SER A 5 -25.98 42.80 2.66
N SER A 6 -26.61 42.72 1.48
CA SER A 6 -26.83 41.44 0.78
C SER A 6 -25.52 40.86 0.26
N GLU A 7 -24.63 41.69 -0.31
CA GLU A 7 -23.30 41.28 -0.78
C GLU A 7 -22.41 40.73 0.34
N ILE A 8 -22.38 41.40 1.50
CA ILE A 8 -21.60 40.94 2.66
C ILE A 8 -22.16 39.61 3.19
N SER A 9 -23.48 39.45 3.21
CA SER A 9 -24.13 38.21 3.65
C SER A 9 -23.83 37.03 2.72
N ASN A 10 -23.86 37.28 1.39
CA ASN A 10 -23.51 36.29 0.37
C ASN A 10 -22.04 35.90 0.47
N ARG A 11 -21.13 36.86 0.62
CA ARG A 11 -19.70 36.60 0.82
C ARG A 11 -19.42 35.72 2.05
N ARG A 12 -20.12 35.97 3.16
CA ARG A 12 -20.02 35.13 4.37
C ARG A 12 -20.54 33.72 4.12
N ARG A 13 -21.67 33.59 3.40
CA ARG A 13 -22.27 32.29 3.05
C ARG A 13 -21.36 31.47 2.15
N ASP A 14 -20.76 32.10 1.14
CA ASP A 14 -19.86 31.44 0.20
C ASP A 14 -18.55 31.02 0.85
N LYS A 15 -17.99 31.87 1.74
CA LYS A 15 -16.82 31.49 2.55
C LYS A 15 -17.12 30.28 3.44
N ARG A 16 -18.29 30.24 4.08
CA ARG A 16 -18.71 29.09 4.89
C ARG A 16 -18.87 27.82 4.05
N ARG A 17 -19.48 27.93 2.85
CA ARG A 17 -19.62 26.79 1.92
C ARG A 17 -18.25 26.28 1.46
N LYS A 18 -17.34 27.17 1.10
CA LYS A 18 -15.96 26.82 0.71
C LYS A 18 -15.24 26.09 1.85
N ASN A 19 -15.28 26.63 3.06
CA ASN A 19 -14.64 26.00 4.23
C ASN A 19 -15.24 24.63 4.55
N ARG A 20 -16.56 24.46 4.42
CA ARG A 20 -17.19 23.14 4.59
C ARG A 20 -16.70 22.12 3.56
N LYS A 21 -16.57 22.53 2.30
CA LYS A 21 -16.02 21.66 1.24
C LYS A 21 -14.58 21.26 1.54
N ILE A 22 -13.72 22.23 1.88
CA ILE A 22 -12.33 21.98 2.28
C ILE A 22 -12.27 20.98 3.43
N ASN A 23 -13.00 21.24 4.52
CA ASN A 23 -12.99 20.36 5.69
C ASN A 23 -13.52 18.95 5.34
N SER A 24 -14.60 18.87 4.57
CA SER A 24 -15.15 17.59 4.12
C SER A 24 -14.13 16.79 3.30
N THR A 25 -13.48 17.41 2.32
CA THR A 25 -12.47 16.75 1.48
C THR A 25 -11.27 16.29 2.32
N ARG A 26 -10.80 17.12 3.26
CA ARG A 26 -9.73 16.73 4.21
C ARG A 26 -10.12 15.53 5.05
N THR A 27 -11.32 15.52 5.62
CA THR A 27 -11.81 14.42 6.44
C THR A 27 -11.95 13.14 5.63
N LEU A 28 -12.51 13.19 4.42
CA LEU A 28 -12.68 12.01 3.57
C LEU A 28 -11.35 11.35 3.19
N ILE A 29 -10.36 12.16 2.78
CA ILE A 29 -9.02 11.63 2.44
C ILE A 29 -8.30 11.13 3.70
N SER A 30 -8.46 11.80 4.84
CA SER A 30 -7.91 11.30 6.11
C SER A 30 -8.46 9.92 6.47
N LEU A 31 -9.79 9.76 6.42
CA LEU A 31 -10.44 8.49 6.74
C LEU A 31 -10.03 7.37 5.77
N GLU A 32 -9.88 7.69 4.47
CA GLU A 32 -9.34 6.75 3.47
C GLU A 32 -7.93 6.29 3.85
N ASN A 33 -7.03 7.22 4.18
CA ASN A 33 -5.66 6.90 4.57
C ASN A 33 -5.60 6.11 5.88
N ASP A 34 -6.40 6.50 6.89
CA ASP A 34 -6.49 5.79 8.17
C ASP A 34 -6.95 4.35 7.95
N ARG A 35 -7.97 4.14 7.09
CA ARG A 35 -8.45 2.81 6.75
C ARG A 35 -7.38 1.96 6.05
N ASN A 36 -6.62 2.55 5.13
CA ASN A 36 -5.53 1.83 4.46
C ASN A 36 -4.42 1.44 5.45
N ILE A 37 -4.08 2.30 6.41
CA ILE A 37 -3.13 1.98 7.48
C ILE A 37 -3.65 0.85 8.37
N GLU A 38 -4.93 0.86 8.77
CA GLU A 38 -5.53 -0.24 9.54
C GLU A 38 -5.45 -1.57 8.78
N LEU A 39 -5.80 -1.58 7.50
CA LEU A 39 -5.70 -2.77 6.66
C LEU A 39 -4.25 -3.27 6.56
N LEU A 40 -3.29 -2.35 6.43
CA LEU A 40 -1.86 -2.71 6.41
C LEU A 40 -1.40 -3.28 7.76
N LYS A 41 -1.85 -2.72 8.89
CA LYS A 41 -1.56 -3.25 10.24
C LYS A 41 -2.12 -4.66 10.41
N ASP A 42 -3.37 -4.87 10.06
CA ASP A 42 -4.03 -6.17 10.15
C ASP A 42 -3.34 -7.20 9.26
N PHE A 43 -2.95 -6.78 8.05
CA PHE A 43 -2.21 -7.62 7.12
C PHE A 43 -0.83 -8.01 7.66
N TRP A 44 -0.06 -7.02 8.10
CA TRP A 44 1.28 -7.21 8.68
C TRP A 44 1.24 -8.08 9.93
N TYR A 45 0.27 -7.86 10.82
CA TYR A 45 0.08 -8.69 12.00
C TYR A 45 -0.22 -10.15 11.64
N LYS A 46 -1.13 -10.40 10.69
CA LYS A 46 -1.45 -11.76 10.22
C LYS A 46 -0.28 -12.44 9.53
N LEU A 47 0.55 -11.68 8.82
CA LEU A 47 1.74 -12.17 8.14
C LEU A 47 2.82 -12.63 9.13
N ASN A 48 2.89 -11.99 10.29
CA ASN A 48 3.91 -12.27 11.32
C ASN A 48 3.41 -13.10 12.51
N LYS A 49 2.13 -13.49 12.53
CA LYS A 49 1.57 -14.37 13.57
C LYS A 49 1.98 -15.82 13.28
N ASP A 50 2.60 -16.55 14.21
CA ASP A 50 3.18 -17.91 14.00
C ASP A 50 4.51 -17.84 13.20
N GLU A 51 5.70 -18.25 13.63
CA GLU A 51 6.15 -19.21 14.65
C GLU A 51 7.62 -18.92 15.04
N GLU A 52 7.94 -19.12 16.31
CA GLU A 52 9.29 -19.39 16.81
C GLU A 52 9.86 -20.60 16.05
N SER A 53 10.79 -20.36 15.13
CA SER A 53 11.59 -21.44 14.55
C SER A 53 12.99 -20.91 14.31
N GLU A 54 13.97 -21.50 14.98
CA GLU A 54 15.39 -21.26 14.78
C GLU A 54 15.75 -21.65 13.34
N ILE A 55 15.81 -20.67 12.43
CA ILE A 55 16.08 -20.90 11.01
C ILE A 55 17.07 -19.86 10.49
N ILE A 56 17.97 -20.32 9.61
CA ILE A 56 18.96 -19.55 8.85
C ILE A 56 18.26 -18.40 8.10
N VAL A 57 18.81 -17.18 8.20
CA VAL A 57 18.19 -15.90 7.79
C VAL A 57 17.67 -15.87 6.34
N ASP A 58 18.35 -16.51 5.38
CA ASP A 58 17.89 -16.51 3.98
C ASP A 58 16.69 -17.44 3.74
N ASP A 59 16.61 -18.57 4.46
CA ASP A 59 15.47 -19.49 4.37
C ASP A 59 14.22 -18.87 5.03
N PHE A 60 14.44 -17.99 6.02
CA PHE A 60 13.39 -17.20 6.66
C PHE A 60 12.74 -16.21 5.69
N LYS A 61 13.52 -15.43 4.94
CA LYS A 61 12.98 -14.45 3.97
C LYS A 61 12.18 -15.12 2.87
N ILE A 62 12.68 -16.25 2.35
CA ILE A 62 11.97 -17.05 1.34
C ILE A 62 10.65 -17.57 1.91
N ARG A 63 10.63 -18.07 3.15
CA ARG A 63 9.41 -18.51 3.84
C ARG A 63 8.40 -17.38 3.98
N HIS A 64 8.85 -16.19 4.37
CA HIS A 64 8.02 -15.00 4.50
C HIS A 64 7.45 -14.52 3.15
N ALA A 65 8.25 -14.49 2.10
CA ALA A 65 7.80 -14.18 0.75
C ALA A 65 6.75 -15.20 0.25
N HIS A 66 6.95 -16.50 0.52
CA HIS A 66 5.95 -17.53 0.22
C HIS A 66 4.66 -17.35 1.02
N ARG A 67 4.77 -16.93 2.28
CA ARG A 67 3.60 -16.65 3.12
C ARG A 67 2.84 -15.44 2.60
N LEU A 68 3.56 -14.40 2.19
CA LEU A 68 3.01 -13.17 1.62
C LEU A 68 2.10 -13.50 0.44
N ILE A 69 2.58 -14.26 -0.54
CA ILE A 69 1.79 -14.61 -1.75
C ILE A 69 0.64 -15.59 -1.49
N LYS A 70 0.66 -16.31 -0.35
CA LYS A 70 -0.45 -17.19 0.07
C LYS A 70 -1.59 -16.43 0.73
N MET A 71 -1.33 -15.20 1.19
CA MET A 71 -2.35 -14.34 1.80
C MET A 71 -3.00 -13.47 0.74
N PRO A 72 -4.34 -13.30 0.75
CA PRO A 72 -4.99 -12.39 -0.18
C PRO A 72 -4.57 -10.94 0.10
N MET A 73 -4.04 -10.27 -0.92
CA MET A 73 -3.70 -8.84 -0.84
C MET A 73 -4.96 -7.99 -0.76
N HIS A 74 -4.97 -7.03 0.15
CA HIS A 74 -6.08 -6.09 0.27
C HIS A 74 -6.05 -5.08 -0.88
N SER A 75 -7.22 -4.66 -1.35
CA SER A 75 -7.30 -3.52 -2.26
C SER A 75 -7.18 -2.23 -1.47
N TRP A 76 -6.14 -1.44 -1.77
CA TRP A 76 -5.97 -0.12 -1.19
C TRP A 76 -7.06 0.82 -1.70
N ASN A 77 -7.65 1.60 -0.79
CA ASN A 77 -8.67 2.55 -1.15
C ASN A 77 -8.03 3.85 -1.68
N GLU A 78 -8.42 4.26 -2.88
CA GLU A 78 -7.98 5.52 -3.50
C GLU A 78 -9.12 6.37 -4.03
N THR A 79 -10.35 5.97 -3.72
CA THR A 79 -11.57 6.50 -4.34
C THR A 79 -11.75 7.98 -4.03
N MET A 80 -11.58 8.37 -2.77
CA MET A 80 -11.73 9.75 -2.32
C MET A 80 -10.63 10.62 -2.88
N TRP A 81 -9.39 10.13 -2.93
CA TRP A 81 -8.31 10.89 -3.57
C TRP A 81 -8.57 11.17 -5.05
N LYS A 82 -8.96 10.15 -5.82
CA LYS A 82 -9.26 10.29 -7.25
C LYS A 82 -10.46 11.24 -7.47
N ASN A 83 -11.53 11.05 -6.70
CA ASN A 83 -12.76 11.83 -6.84
C ASN A 83 -12.60 13.30 -6.43
N GLN A 84 -11.61 13.61 -5.59
CA GLN A 84 -11.38 14.95 -5.05
C GLN A 84 -10.18 15.65 -5.70
N ALA A 85 -9.61 15.10 -6.78
CA ALA A 85 -8.42 15.61 -7.46
C ALA A 85 -8.53 17.11 -7.82
N SER A 86 -9.71 17.54 -8.28
CA SER A 86 -9.98 18.94 -8.64
C SER A 86 -9.97 19.92 -7.47
N LEU A 87 -10.10 19.43 -6.24
CA LEU A 87 -10.14 20.24 -5.02
C LEU A 87 -8.81 20.21 -4.24
N LEU A 88 -7.83 19.40 -4.65
CA LEU A 88 -6.59 19.19 -3.88
C LEU A 88 -5.82 20.49 -3.64
N ALA A 89 -5.53 21.26 -4.69
CA ALA A 89 -4.78 22.51 -4.62
C ALA A 89 -5.45 23.60 -3.76
N ILE A 90 -6.77 23.50 -3.55
CA ILE A 90 -7.52 24.44 -2.71
C ILE A 90 -7.62 23.94 -1.26
N THR A 91 -7.48 22.63 -1.06
CA THR A 91 -7.78 21.93 0.19
C THR A 91 -6.51 21.62 1.01
N PHE A 92 -5.40 21.37 0.33
CA PHE A 92 -4.13 20.95 0.91
C PHE A 92 -3.00 21.86 0.49
N THR A 93 -1.98 21.95 1.33
CA THR A 93 -0.71 22.56 0.95
C THR A 93 0.07 21.63 0.01
N ASP A 94 0.99 22.16 -0.79
CA ASP A 94 1.82 21.34 -1.69
C ASP A 94 2.58 20.23 -0.95
N ARG A 95 3.06 20.51 0.27
CA ARG A 95 3.71 19.51 1.15
C ARG A 95 2.77 18.35 1.50
N GLU A 96 1.51 18.66 1.83
CA GLU A 96 0.50 17.65 2.13
C GLU A 96 0.12 16.84 0.89
N ILE A 97 0.01 17.49 -0.27
CA ILE A 97 -0.25 16.82 -1.55
C ILE A 97 0.87 15.82 -1.86
N ILE A 98 2.13 16.27 -1.74
CA ILE A 98 3.31 15.41 -1.93
C ILE A 98 3.29 14.24 -0.94
N ALA A 99 3.01 14.50 0.34
CA ALA A 99 2.98 13.45 1.36
C ALA A 99 1.88 12.41 1.10
N ILE A 100 0.67 12.83 0.72
CA ILE A 100 -0.42 11.90 0.37
C ILE A 100 -0.09 11.11 -0.89
N SER A 101 0.50 11.77 -1.91
CA SER A 101 0.93 11.09 -3.14
C SER A 101 2.01 10.05 -2.86
N SER A 102 3.01 10.40 -2.04
CA SER A 102 4.08 9.47 -1.65
C SER A 102 3.51 8.28 -0.89
N PHE A 103 2.60 8.52 0.06
CA PHE A 103 1.90 7.47 0.80
C PHE A 103 1.18 6.48 -0.14
N LYS A 104 0.44 6.98 -1.13
CA LYS A 104 -0.26 6.15 -2.12
C LYS A 104 0.69 5.39 -3.02
N ASN A 105 1.76 6.03 -3.47
CA ASN A 105 2.79 5.38 -4.27
C ASN A 105 3.44 4.20 -3.52
N CYS A 106 3.71 4.36 -2.22
CA CYS A 106 4.23 3.26 -1.40
C CYS A 106 3.22 2.09 -1.31
N LEU A 107 1.93 2.35 -1.15
CA LEU A 107 0.90 1.31 -1.14
C LEU A 107 0.83 0.55 -2.48
N GLU A 108 0.82 1.27 -3.60
CA GLU A 108 0.87 0.64 -4.93
C GLU A 108 2.19 -0.11 -5.15
N HIS A 109 3.30 0.36 -4.57
CA HIS A 109 4.58 -0.34 -4.64
C HIS A 109 4.53 -1.70 -3.92
N LEU A 110 3.96 -1.77 -2.70
CA LEU A 110 3.73 -3.03 -2.00
C LEU A 110 2.94 -4.03 -2.83
N LYS A 111 1.90 -3.53 -3.52
CA LYS A 111 1.07 -4.34 -4.43
C LYS A 111 1.84 -4.83 -5.65
N SER A 112 2.69 -3.99 -6.24
CA SER A 112 3.58 -4.38 -7.33
C SER A 112 4.55 -5.49 -6.89
N ILE A 113 5.17 -5.36 -5.71
CA ILE A 113 6.07 -6.39 -5.16
C ILE A 113 5.31 -7.71 -4.95
N TYR A 114 4.11 -7.64 -4.37
CA TYR A 114 3.25 -8.81 -4.18
C TYR A 114 2.97 -9.55 -5.51
N TYR A 115 2.60 -8.83 -6.57
CA TYR A 115 2.34 -9.47 -7.87
C TYR A 115 3.60 -10.02 -8.55
N LYS A 116 4.76 -9.35 -8.39
CA LYS A 116 6.05 -9.88 -8.86
C LYS A 116 6.36 -11.22 -8.20
N LEU A 117 6.15 -11.33 -6.89
CA LEU A 117 6.36 -12.59 -6.16
C LEU A 117 5.41 -13.70 -6.62
N ILE A 118 4.13 -13.37 -6.90
CA ILE A 118 3.19 -14.35 -7.48
C ILE A 118 3.65 -14.83 -8.85
N ASP A 119 4.07 -13.90 -9.72
CA ASP A 119 4.53 -14.21 -11.07
C ASP A 119 5.78 -15.11 -11.04
N LEU A 120 6.73 -14.82 -10.14
CA LEU A 120 7.91 -15.67 -9.91
C LEU A 120 7.53 -17.07 -9.43
N ASP A 121 6.66 -17.20 -8.42
CA ASP A 121 6.22 -18.51 -7.90
C ASP A 121 5.44 -19.30 -8.97
N THR A 122 4.62 -18.62 -9.79
CA THR A 122 3.87 -19.25 -10.87
C THR A 122 4.80 -19.78 -11.95
N LYS A 123 5.76 -18.97 -12.42
CA LYS A 123 6.75 -19.37 -13.43
C LYS A 123 7.63 -20.52 -12.97
N ASP A 124 8.07 -20.50 -11.70
CA ASP A 124 8.86 -21.60 -11.13
C ASP A 124 8.06 -22.91 -11.07
N ARG A 125 6.76 -22.85 -10.74
CA ARG A 125 5.87 -24.03 -10.76
C ARG A 125 5.59 -24.54 -12.17
N GLU A 126 5.36 -23.65 -13.13
CA GLU A 126 5.13 -24.03 -14.53
C GLU A 126 6.37 -24.69 -15.12
N TYR A 127 7.54 -24.10 -14.91
CA TYR A 127 8.81 -24.66 -15.37
C TYR A 127 9.05 -26.05 -14.76
N ASN A 128 8.92 -26.18 -13.43
CA ASN A 128 9.18 -27.44 -12.75
C ASN A 128 8.13 -28.53 -13.05
N SER A 129 6.88 -28.17 -13.36
CA SER A 129 5.83 -29.14 -13.73
C SER A 129 5.98 -29.65 -15.18
N THR A 130 6.36 -28.77 -16.12
CA THR A 130 6.53 -29.11 -17.54
C THR A 130 7.61 -30.17 -17.77
N TYR A 131 8.70 -30.11 -17.01
CA TYR A 131 9.80 -31.08 -17.12
C TYR A 131 9.61 -32.32 -16.23
N GLY A 132 8.78 -32.25 -15.18
CA GLY A 132 8.48 -33.39 -14.31
C GLY A 132 7.59 -34.48 -14.94
N SER A 133 6.83 -34.15 -15.99
CA SER A 133 5.99 -35.11 -16.74
C SER A 133 6.73 -35.90 -17.82
N SER A 134 8.02 -35.61 -18.06
CA SER A 134 8.79 -36.20 -19.17
C SER A 134 9.44 -37.57 -18.88
N GLY A 135 9.23 -38.15 -17.69
CA GLY A 135 9.80 -39.46 -17.32
C GLY A 135 11.32 -39.48 -17.16
N VAL A 136 11.97 -38.31 -17.24
CA VAL A 136 13.41 -38.12 -16.95
C VAL A 136 13.62 -38.06 -15.44
N GLU A 137 14.68 -38.68 -14.92
CA GLU A 137 15.04 -38.61 -13.50
C GLU A 137 15.09 -37.15 -13.03
N LEU A 138 14.12 -36.77 -12.19
CA LEU A 138 13.87 -35.43 -11.63
C LEU A 138 15.07 -34.79 -10.91
N SER A 139 16.13 -35.56 -10.64
CA SER A 139 17.40 -35.15 -10.02
C SER A 139 18.39 -34.52 -11.01
N SER A 140 18.23 -34.74 -12.32
CA SER A 140 19.19 -34.32 -13.35
C SER A 140 18.84 -33.03 -14.10
N LEU A 141 17.59 -32.55 -13.97
CA LEU A 141 17.10 -31.36 -14.65
C LEU A 141 17.34 -30.10 -13.80
N PRO A 142 17.87 -29.00 -14.38
CA PRO A 142 18.07 -27.75 -13.66
C PRO A 142 16.71 -27.19 -13.26
N ARG A 143 16.37 -27.23 -11.96
CA ARG A 143 15.16 -26.61 -11.42
C ARG A 143 15.29 -25.09 -11.48
N SER A 144 14.20 -24.41 -11.80
CA SER A 144 14.17 -22.96 -11.62
C SER A 144 14.24 -22.65 -10.13
N ASN A 145 15.25 -21.86 -9.74
CA ASN A 145 15.46 -21.32 -8.39
C ASN A 145 15.26 -19.81 -8.34
N ARG A 146 14.64 -19.22 -9.38
CA ARG A 146 14.49 -17.76 -9.50
C ARG A 146 13.73 -17.15 -8.33
N PHE A 147 12.71 -17.84 -7.82
CA PHE A 147 12.02 -17.38 -6.60
C PHE A 147 12.98 -17.32 -5.41
N LYS A 148 13.84 -18.32 -5.21
CA LYS A 148 14.80 -18.33 -4.09
C LYS A 148 15.87 -17.24 -4.24
N GLU A 149 16.23 -16.89 -5.47
CA GLU A 149 17.24 -15.86 -5.78
C GLU A 149 16.68 -14.44 -5.63
N GLU A 150 15.46 -14.17 -6.12
CA GLU A 150 14.89 -12.82 -6.17
C GLU A 150 13.98 -12.48 -4.97
N ALA A 151 13.31 -13.46 -4.37
CA ALA A 151 12.35 -13.22 -3.29
C ALA A 151 12.93 -12.57 -2.03
N PRO A 152 14.18 -12.88 -1.58
CA PRO A 152 14.75 -12.21 -0.42
C PRO A 152 14.86 -10.69 -0.59
N GLY A 153 15.31 -10.22 -1.76
CA GLY A 153 15.43 -8.78 -2.04
C GLY A 153 14.07 -8.09 -2.13
N LEU A 154 13.10 -8.74 -2.76
CA LEU A 154 11.72 -8.24 -2.83
C LEU A 154 11.04 -8.22 -1.44
N TRP A 155 11.38 -9.19 -0.57
CA TRP A 155 10.92 -9.20 0.81
C TRP A 155 11.49 -8.03 1.61
N ASP A 156 12.79 -7.78 1.52
CA ASP A 156 13.44 -6.67 2.24
C ASP A 156 12.80 -5.33 1.85
N GLU A 157 12.55 -5.11 0.56
CA GLU A 157 11.88 -3.91 0.07
C GLU A 157 10.41 -3.82 0.57
N PHE A 158 9.69 -4.94 0.57
CA PHE A 158 8.32 -5.00 1.08
C PHE A 158 8.26 -4.67 2.57
N GLU A 159 9.16 -5.25 3.37
CA GLU A 159 9.27 -5.04 4.81
C GLU A 159 9.63 -3.58 5.11
N GLU A 160 10.65 -3.03 4.44
CA GLU A 160 11.06 -1.64 4.62
C GLU A 160 9.92 -0.66 4.33
N ILE A 161 9.22 -0.82 3.20
CA ILE A 161 8.09 0.05 2.86
C ILE A 161 6.95 -0.10 3.88
N THR A 162 6.66 -1.33 4.30
CA THR A 162 5.58 -1.61 5.25
C THR A 162 5.88 -0.97 6.61
N LEU A 163 7.07 -1.18 7.17
CA LEU A 163 7.47 -0.61 8.45
C LEU A 163 7.47 0.92 8.40
N ASN A 164 8.00 1.51 7.32
CA ASN A 164 7.97 2.96 7.11
C ASN A 164 6.53 3.51 7.08
N LEU A 165 5.59 2.83 6.40
CA LEU A 165 4.19 3.24 6.37
C LEU A 165 3.52 3.13 7.74
N LEU A 166 3.82 2.08 8.50
CA LEU A 166 3.26 1.86 9.82
C LEU A 166 3.79 2.85 10.86
N GLU A 167 5.08 3.21 10.79
CA GLU A 167 5.71 4.19 11.66
C GLU A 167 5.21 5.61 11.37
N ASN A 168 5.20 5.99 10.09
CA ASN A 168 4.80 7.34 9.67
C ASN A 168 3.28 7.55 9.75
N GLY A 169 2.49 6.49 9.61
CA GLY A 169 1.03 6.51 9.69
C GLY A 169 0.38 7.40 8.63
N ASN A 170 -0.77 7.99 8.97
CA ASN A 170 -1.50 8.84 8.03
C ASN A 170 -0.78 10.19 7.85
N PRO A 171 -0.43 10.57 6.60
CA PRO A 171 0.32 11.79 6.31
C PRO A 171 -0.40 13.09 6.73
N LEU A 172 -1.73 13.04 6.93
CA LEU A 172 -2.54 14.19 7.33
C LEU A 172 -2.71 14.37 8.83
N THR A 173 -2.41 13.35 9.64
CA THR A 173 -2.55 13.39 11.10
C THR A 173 -1.20 13.50 11.82
N ARG A 174 -0.09 13.35 11.09
CA ARG A 174 1.29 13.37 11.59
C ARG A 174 1.67 14.65 12.36
N ASN A 175 1.06 15.80 12.04
CA ASN A 175 1.34 17.09 12.68
C ASN A 175 0.55 17.36 13.98
N LYS A 176 -0.12 16.35 14.56
CA LYS A 176 -0.91 16.50 15.80
C LYS A 176 -0.28 15.85 17.04
N LYS A 177 0.95 15.35 16.94
CA LYS A 177 1.72 14.86 18.10
C LYS A 177 2.82 15.85 18.45
#